data_AF-A0A955CH29-F1
#
_entry.id   AF-A0A955CH29-F1
#
_cell.length_a   1.000
_cell.length_b   1.000
_cell.length_c   1.000
_cell.angle_alpha   90.00
_cell.angle_beta   90.00
_cell.angle_gamma   90.00
#
_symmetry.space_group_name_H-M   'P 1'
#
loop_
_entity.id
_entity.type
_entity.pdbx_description
1 polymer ?
#
loop_
_entity_poly.entity_id
_entity_poly.type
_entity_poly.pdbx_seq_one_letter_code
_entity_poly.pdbx_strand_id
1 'polypeptide(L)'
;MLTLSCVLEIRRHLDEGRLSQRKIAALMGVSRSTVGLIATGRRPMVGRQEETDPSPWDYYHDALPQRCRQCGGMVFMPCVLCRTRACQRRQASVGRAGDCRRATSSERSCVAKNAKPPGTTHSSSTCSQCPVRLHREGLPRTTSPGVADEQKRRPVGPSLPPGMAFRFD
;
A
#
# COMPACT_ATOMS: atom_id res chain seq x y z
N MET A 1 -0.62 -22.76 12.61
CA MET A 1 0.43 -21.81 12.12
C MET A 1 1.65 -22.00 13.01
N LEU A 2 2.87 -22.08 12.46
CA LEU A 2 4.10 -22.27 13.27
C LEU A 2 4.65 -20.92 13.73
N THR A 3 5.09 -20.87 14.99
CA THR A 3 5.77 -19.72 15.59
C THR A 3 7.17 -19.55 15.00
N LEU A 4 7.72 -18.33 15.09
CA LEU A 4 9.07 -18.04 14.58
C LEU A 4 10.13 -18.87 15.33
N SER A 5 9.99 -18.99 16.65
CA SER A 5 10.88 -19.77 17.53
C SER A 5 10.98 -21.23 17.07
N CYS A 6 9.84 -21.87 16.79
CA CYS A 6 9.80 -23.25 16.30
C CYS A 6 10.52 -23.41 14.94
N VAL A 7 10.39 -22.43 14.03
CA VAL A 7 11.09 -22.47 12.73
C VAL A 7 12.60 -22.34 12.91
N LEU A 8 13.07 -21.52 13.85
CA LEU A 8 14.50 -21.35 14.15
C LEU A 8 15.10 -22.62 14.78
N GLU A 9 14.38 -23.29 15.68
CA GLU A 9 14.82 -24.57 16.26
C GLU A 9 14.91 -25.68 15.21
N ILE A 10 13.93 -25.77 14.30
CA ILE A 10 13.96 -26.72 13.18
C ILE A 10 15.21 -26.49 12.32
N ARG A 11 15.58 -25.22 12.05
CA ARG A 11 16.79 -24.91 11.29
C ARG A 11 18.05 -25.34 12.02
N ARG A 12 18.16 -25.04 13.32
CA ARG A 12 19.30 -25.48 14.13
C ARG A 12 19.52 -26.99 14.02
N HIS A 13 18.44 -27.78 14.10
CA HIS A 13 18.52 -29.23 13.95
C HIS A 13 18.85 -29.71 12.52
N LEU A 14 18.43 -28.98 11.49
CA LEU A 14 18.81 -29.26 10.11
C LEU A 14 20.28 -28.94 9.86
N ASP A 15 20.80 -27.84 10.42
CA ASP A 15 22.19 -27.40 10.29
C ASP A 15 23.15 -28.36 11.03
N GLU A 16 22.72 -28.92 12.18
CA GLU A 16 23.45 -29.96 12.90
C GLU A 16 23.56 -31.28 12.12
N GLY A 17 22.60 -31.59 11.24
CA GLY A 17 22.59 -32.80 10.40
C GLY A 17 22.48 -34.14 11.14
N ARG A 18 22.32 -34.14 12.47
CA ARG A 18 22.28 -35.36 13.31
C ARG A 18 20.94 -36.09 13.27
N LEU A 19 19.85 -35.36 13.02
CA LEU A 19 18.49 -35.89 13.07
C LEU A 19 17.89 -35.96 11.66
N SER A 20 17.18 -37.05 11.38
CA SER A 20 16.37 -37.14 10.16
C SER A 20 15.13 -36.24 10.28
N GLN A 21 14.61 -35.75 9.16
CA GLN A 21 13.42 -34.89 9.14
C GLN A 21 12.20 -35.52 9.86
N ARG A 22 12.07 -36.85 9.84
CA ARG A 22 11.02 -37.57 10.59
C ARG A 22 11.21 -37.45 12.10
N LYS A 23 12.44 -37.55 12.60
CA LYS A 23 12.74 -37.36 14.03
C LYS A 23 12.52 -35.92 14.46
N ILE A 24 12.93 -34.94 13.64
CA ILE A 24 12.71 -33.51 13.91
C ILE A 24 11.21 -33.22 13.99
N ALA A 25 10.42 -33.75 13.05
CA ALA A 25 8.97 -33.62 13.04
C ALA A 25 8.31 -34.15 14.34
N ALA A 26 8.72 -35.33 14.80
CA ALA A 26 8.22 -35.92 16.04
C ALA A 26 8.64 -35.13 17.29
N LEU A 27 9.87 -34.61 17.32
CA LEU A 27 10.41 -33.86 18.45
C LEU A 27 9.74 -32.49 18.61
N MET A 28 9.44 -31.83 17.49
CA MET A 28 8.84 -30.49 17.45
C MET A 28 7.30 -30.51 17.38
N GLY A 29 6.67 -31.68 17.24
CA GLY A 29 5.21 -31.78 17.10
C GLY A 29 4.67 -31.21 15.78
N VAL A 30 5.46 -31.26 14.70
CA VAL A 30 5.09 -30.70 13.39
C VAL A 30 5.02 -31.76 12.30
N SER A 31 4.31 -31.50 11.21
CA SER A 31 4.26 -32.45 10.10
C SER A 31 5.61 -32.56 9.37
N ARG A 32 5.96 -33.75 8.88
CA ARG A 32 7.16 -33.97 8.05
C ARG A 32 7.20 -33.05 6.83
N SER A 33 6.05 -32.82 6.19
CA SER A 33 5.94 -31.94 5.03
C SER A 33 6.33 -30.50 5.37
N THR A 34 5.99 -30.03 6.57
CA THR A 34 6.38 -28.70 7.05
C THR A 34 7.88 -28.58 7.23
N VAL A 35 8.54 -29.60 7.80
CA VAL A 35 10.01 -29.64 7.91
C VAL A 35 10.67 -29.62 6.53
N GLY A 36 10.13 -30.39 5.57
CA GLY A 36 10.63 -30.41 4.18
C GLY A 36 10.51 -29.04 3.47
N LEU A 37 9.41 -28.31 3.69
CA LEU A 37 9.25 -26.96 3.15
C LEU A 37 10.22 -25.94 3.77
N ILE A 38 10.59 -26.11 5.04
CA ILE A 38 11.60 -25.28 5.72
C ILE A 38 13.00 -25.62 5.19
N ALA A 39 13.33 -26.91 5.08
CA ALA A 39 14.62 -27.38 4.56
C ALA A 39 14.88 -26.93 3.12
N THR A 40 13.84 -26.89 2.28
CA THR A 40 13.93 -26.42 0.88
C THR A 40 13.91 -24.90 0.74
N GLY A 41 13.74 -24.14 1.83
CA GLY A 41 13.62 -22.69 1.79
C GLY A 41 12.34 -22.17 1.08
N ARG A 42 11.44 -23.07 0.67
CA ARG A 42 10.18 -22.69 -0.01
C ARG A 42 9.16 -22.02 0.91
N ARG A 43 9.33 -22.17 2.22
CA ARG A 43 8.54 -21.43 3.21
C ARG A 43 9.28 -20.14 3.55
N PRO A 44 8.81 -18.97 3.08
CA PRO A 44 9.47 -17.71 3.39
C PRO A 44 9.46 -17.50 4.91
N MET A 45 10.61 -17.10 5.46
CA MET A 45 10.82 -16.88 6.91
C MET A 45 10.05 -15.69 7.50
N VAL A 46 9.00 -15.24 6.82
CA VAL A 46 7.97 -14.42 7.44
C VAL A 46 7.05 -15.38 8.18
N GLY A 47 7.57 -15.97 9.25
CA GLY A 47 6.69 -16.23 10.38
C GLY A 47 6.03 -14.89 10.67
N ARG A 48 4.70 -14.83 10.62
CA ARG A 48 3.97 -13.70 11.19
C ARG A 48 4.60 -13.53 12.57
N GLN A 49 5.33 -12.43 12.80
CA GLN A 49 5.79 -12.11 14.15
C GLN A 49 4.56 -12.34 15.02
N GLU A 50 4.71 -13.10 16.10
CA GLU A 50 3.68 -13.09 17.12
C GLU A 50 3.45 -11.61 17.41
N GLU A 51 2.30 -11.11 16.96
CA GLU A 51 1.86 -9.72 17.16
C GLU A 51 1.58 -9.62 18.66
N THR A 52 2.64 -9.64 19.47
CA THR A 52 2.59 -9.32 20.90
C THR A 52 2.39 -7.82 21.05
N ASP A 53 2.73 -7.04 20.02
CA ASP A 53 2.18 -5.69 19.87
C ASP A 53 0.78 -5.81 19.28
N PRO A 54 -0.28 -5.39 20.02
CA PRO A 54 -1.62 -5.31 19.46
C PRO A 54 -1.51 -4.53 18.15
N SER A 55 -2.03 -5.12 17.07
CA SER A 55 -2.02 -4.44 15.78
C SER A 55 -2.65 -3.07 16.01
N PRO A 56 -2.10 -1.97 15.47
CA PRO A 56 -2.76 -0.67 15.58
C PRO A 56 -4.22 -0.71 15.14
N TRP A 57 -4.60 -1.72 14.32
CA TRP A 57 -5.95 -2.02 13.87
C TRP A 57 -6.85 -2.68 14.91
N ASP A 58 -6.31 -3.42 15.88
CA ASP A 58 -7.09 -4.07 16.94
C ASP A 58 -7.74 -3.03 17.87
N TYR A 59 -7.08 -1.89 18.06
CA TYR A 59 -7.64 -0.74 18.79
C TYR A 59 -8.88 -0.10 18.12
N TYR A 60 -9.13 -0.37 16.83
CA TYR A 60 -10.24 0.22 16.09
C TYR A 60 -11.52 -0.63 16.14
N HIS A 61 -11.47 -1.85 16.67
CA HIS A 61 -12.65 -2.72 16.74
C HIS A 61 -13.70 -2.22 17.76
N ASP A 62 -13.30 -1.40 18.73
CA ASP A 62 -14.23 -0.77 19.69
C ASP A 62 -14.75 0.61 19.23
N ALA A 63 -14.21 1.17 18.15
CA ALA A 63 -14.65 2.48 17.66
C ALA A 63 -16.05 2.36 17.03
N LEU A 64 -17.01 3.19 17.42
CA LEU A 64 -18.33 3.19 16.74
C LEU A 64 -18.17 3.61 15.27
N PRO A 65 -18.88 2.96 14.32
CA PRO A 65 -18.82 3.36 12.92
C PRO A 65 -19.39 4.77 12.73
N GLN A 66 -18.66 5.63 12.01
CA GLN A 66 -19.03 7.02 11.77
C GLN A 66 -19.22 7.30 10.28
N ARG A 67 -20.06 8.28 9.93
CA ARG A 67 -20.16 8.75 8.54
C ARG A 67 -18.93 9.57 8.17
N CYS A 68 -18.23 9.17 7.11
CA CYS A 68 -17.09 9.91 6.57
C CYS A 68 -17.53 11.27 6.00
N ARG A 69 -16.92 12.37 6.44
CA ARG A 69 -17.22 13.73 5.95
C ARG A 69 -16.84 13.96 4.48
N GLN A 70 -15.98 13.12 3.89
CA GLN A 70 -15.53 13.26 2.50
C GLN A 70 -16.40 12.48 1.50
N CYS A 71 -16.79 11.24 1.83
CA CYS A 71 -17.54 10.38 0.90
C CYS A 71 -18.94 9.99 1.38
N GLY A 72 -19.32 10.29 2.62
CA GLY A 72 -20.63 9.99 3.19
C GLY A 72 -20.85 8.54 3.66
N GLY A 73 -19.90 7.64 3.41
CA GLY A 73 -19.99 6.23 3.81
C GLY A 73 -19.85 6.01 5.32
N MET A 74 -20.55 5.01 5.86
CA MET A 74 -20.37 4.51 7.23
C MET A 74 -19.11 3.67 7.30
N VAL A 75 -18.09 4.14 8.04
CA VAL A 75 -16.78 3.50 8.14
C VAL A 75 -16.20 3.67 9.54
N PHE A 76 -15.29 2.79 9.93
CA PHE A 76 -14.38 3.05 11.04
C PHE A 76 -13.30 4.02 10.56
N MET A 77 -13.12 5.11 11.29
CA MET A 77 -12.14 6.14 10.92
C MET A 77 -10.73 5.63 11.22
N PRO A 78 -9.73 5.87 10.33
CA PRO A 78 -9.80 6.67 9.11
C PRO A 78 -10.43 5.94 7.90
N CYS A 79 -11.18 6.67 7.06
CA CYS A 79 -11.87 6.11 5.89
C CYS A 79 -10.90 5.51 4.86
N VAL A 80 -10.80 4.17 4.83
CA VAL A 80 -9.94 3.42 3.91
C VAL A 80 -10.23 3.75 2.44
N LEU A 81 -11.51 3.90 2.07
CA LEU A 81 -11.91 4.26 0.70
C LEU A 81 -11.32 5.61 0.26
N CYS A 82 -11.42 6.63 1.12
CA CYS A 82 -10.88 7.95 0.82
C CYS A 82 -9.35 7.91 0.76
N ARG A 83 -8.71 7.15 1.65
CA ARG A 83 -7.26 6.94 1.65
C ARG A 83 -6.79 6.29 0.35
N THR A 84 -7.46 5.24 -0.11
CA THR A 84 -7.13 4.57 -1.38
C THR A 84 -7.32 5.50 -2.58
N ARG A 85 -8.42 6.25 -2.64
CA ARG A 85 -8.65 7.24 -3.72
C ARG A 85 -7.59 8.33 -3.72
N ALA A 86 -7.18 8.84 -2.55
CA ALA A 86 -6.11 9.82 -2.44
C ALA A 86 -4.76 9.24 -2.91
N CYS A 87 -4.47 7.98 -2.57
CA CYS A 87 -3.27 7.28 -3.03
C CYS A 87 -3.26 7.12 -4.57
N GLN A 88 -4.38 6.69 -5.16
CA GLN A 88 -4.54 6.58 -6.61
C GLN A 88 -4.34 7.93 -7.32
N ARG A 89 -4.87 9.03 -6.77
CA ARG A 89 -4.64 10.39 -7.31
C ARG A 89 -3.16 10.77 -7.31
N ARG A 90 -2.41 10.43 -6.25
CA ARG A 90 -0.95 10.66 -6.17
C ARG A 90 -0.19 9.79 -7.17
N GLN A 91 -0.58 8.53 -7.35
CA GLN A 91 0.05 7.64 -8.33
C GLN A 91 -0.20 8.12 -9.76
N ALA A 92 -1.42 8.57 -10.07
CA ALA A 92 -1.77 9.12 -11.39
C ALA A 92 -0.98 10.39 -11.72
N SER A 93 -0.66 11.24 -10.74
CA SER A 93 0.17 12.42 -10.98
C SER A 93 1.66 12.08 -11.15
N VAL A 94 2.18 11.08 -10.44
CA VAL A 94 3.58 10.63 -10.59
C VAL A 94 3.80 9.87 -11.91
N GLY A 95 2.87 9.00 -12.31
CA GLY A 95 2.98 8.25 -13.57
C GLY A 95 3.08 9.15 -14.81
N ARG A 96 2.31 10.25 -14.83
CA ARG A 96 2.34 11.23 -15.94
C ARG A 96 3.65 12.01 -16.03
N ALA A 97 4.38 12.21 -14.92
CA ALA A 97 5.68 12.88 -14.93
C ALA A 97 6.83 11.95 -15.36
N GLY A 98 6.67 10.63 -15.18
CA GLY A 98 7.65 9.62 -15.59
C GLY A 98 7.66 9.34 -17.09
N ASP A 99 6.51 9.45 -17.76
CA ASP A 99 6.38 9.13 -19.19
C ASP A 99 7.01 10.17 -20.12
N CYS A 100 7.15 11.44 -19.70
CA CYS A 100 7.82 12.45 -20.52
C CYS A 100 9.33 12.17 -20.72
N ARG A 101 10.01 11.50 -19.78
CA ARG A 101 11.45 11.23 -19.93
C ARG A 101 11.74 10.09 -20.91
N ARG A 102 10.81 9.14 -21.07
CA ARG A 102 10.99 8.00 -22.00
C ARG A 102 10.77 8.38 -23.47
N ALA A 103 10.03 9.46 -23.74
CA ALA A 103 9.85 9.98 -25.10
C ALA A 103 11.14 10.59 -25.69
N THR A 104 12.00 11.21 -24.87
CA THR A 104 13.23 11.85 -25.37
C THR A 104 14.35 10.87 -25.78
N SER A 105 14.23 9.58 -25.43
CA SER A 105 15.21 8.56 -25.85
C SER A 105 14.91 7.91 -27.20
N SER A 106 13.69 8.03 -27.75
CA SER A 106 13.38 7.46 -29.08
C SER A 106 13.63 8.42 -30.24
N GLU A 107 13.73 9.74 -30.00
CA GLU A 107 14.07 10.71 -31.05
C GLU A 107 15.52 10.58 -31.55
N ARG A 108 16.43 9.95 -30.80
CA ARG A 108 17.77 9.62 -31.31
C ARG A 108 17.80 8.44 -32.27
N SER A 109 16.71 7.66 -32.41
CA SER A 109 16.67 6.55 -33.36
C SER A 109 16.14 6.94 -34.76
N CYS A 110 15.57 8.13 -34.93
CA CYS A 110 15.00 8.57 -36.21
C CYS A 110 16.01 9.35 -37.08
N VAL A 111 17.08 9.89 -36.49
CA VAL A 111 18.09 10.68 -37.23
C VAL A 111 19.06 9.80 -38.04
N ALA A 112 19.17 8.51 -37.70
CA ALA A 112 20.15 7.62 -38.34
C ALA A 112 19.66 6.89 -39.62
N LYS A 113 18.40 7.07 -40.06
CA LYS A 113 17.86 6.30 -41.21
C LYS A 113 17.43 7.13 -42.43
N ASN A 114 17.66 8.44 -42.45
CA ASN A 114 17.38 9.30 -43.61
C ASN A 114 18.65 9.91 -44.22
N ALA A 115 19.69 9.10 -44.43
CA ALA A 115 20.68 9.41 -45.45
C ALA A 115 20.06 9.08 -46.82
N LYS A 116 19.32 10.05 -47.37
CA LYS A 116 18.76 9.97 -48.73
C LYS A 116 19.88 10.24 -49.74
N PRO A 117 20.08 9.42 -50.78
CA PRO A 117 21.02 9.74 -51.85
C PRO A 117 20.55 11.00 -52.61
N PRO A 118 21.49 11.83 -53.10
CA PRO A 118 21.14 13.07 -53.80
C PRO A 118 20.44 12.73 -55.14
N GLY A 119 19.22 13.24 -55.35
CA GLY A 119 18.59 13.20 -56.68
C GLY A 119 17.06 13.13 -56.77
N THR A 120 16.30 13.14 -55.67
CA THR A 120 14.83 13.03 -55.75
C THR A 120 14.12 14.28 -55.22
N THR A 121 13.68 15.13 -56.14
CA THR A 121 12.68 16.19 -55.90
C THR A 121 11.34 15.55 -55.57
N HIS A 122 10.94 15.58 -54.29
CA HIS A 122 9.58 15.27 -53.90
C HIS A 122 8.92 16.48 -53.24
N SER A 123 7.75 16.78 -53.77
CA SER A 123 6.73 17.70 -53.32
C SER A 123 6.36 17.46 -51.86
N SER A 124 6.25 18.56 -51.13
CA SER A 124 5.76 18.72 -49.77
C SER A 124 4.40 18.04 -49.54
N SER A 125 4.39 16.86 -48.91
CA SER A 125 3.21 16.33 -48.24
C SER A 125 3.31 16.65 -46.76
N THR A 126 2.43 17.55 -46.31
CA THR A 126 2.24 17.91 -44.91
C THR A 126 1.84 16.68 -44.11
N CYS A 127 2.69 16.27 -43.16
CA CYS A 127 2.39 15.22 -42.20
C CYS A 127 1.28 15.69 -41.26
N SER A 128 0.05 15.21 -41.49
CA SER A 128 -1.15 15.50 -40.70
C SER A 128 -1.24 14.70 -39.40
N GLN A 129 -0.19 13.98 -39.00
CA GLN A 129 -0.16 13.10 -37.83
C GLN A 129 0.77 13.62 -36.73
N CYS A 130 0.57 14.86 -36.32
CA CYS A 130 1.04 15.35 -35.01
C CYS A 130 -0.12 16.04 -34.30
N PRO A 131 -0.93 15.33 -33.50
CA PRO A 131 -1.90 15.97 -32.63
C PRO A 131 -1.18 16.46 -31.37
N VAL A 132 -0.36 17.51 -31.49
CA VAL A 132 0.03 18.33 -30.32
C VAL A 132 -0.62 19.69 -30.47
N ARG A 133 -1.95 19.68 -30.48
CA ARG A 133 -2.75 20.89 -30.33
C ARG A 133 -2.80 21.22 -28.83
N LEU A 134 -1.84 22.04 -28.40
CA LEU A 134 -1.88 22.74 -27.12
C LEU A 134 -3.08 23.71 -27.13
N HIS A 135 -4.28 23.20 -26.85
CA HIS A 135 -5.38 24.06 -26.41
C HIS A 135 -5.24 24.28 -24.91
N ARG A 136 -4.64 25.42 -24.59
CA ARG A 136 -4.51 25.97 -23.26
C ARG A 136 -5.63 27.00 -23.08
N GLU A 137 -6.86 26.56 -22.87
CA GLU A 137 -8.00 27.44 -22.65
C GLU A 137 -8.83 26.91 -21.46
N GLY A 138 -8.91 27.72 -20.39
CA GLY A 138 -10.02 27.72 -19.44
C GLY A 138 -10.02 26.68 -18.31
N LEU A 139 -9.30 26.95 -17.21
CA LEU A 139 -9.69 26.42 -15.90
C LEU A 139 -10.65 27.44 -15.22
N PRO A 140 -11.87 27.03 -14.83
CA PRO A 140 -12.76 27.90 -14.07
C PRO A 140 -12.23 28.12 -12.66
N ARG A 141 -12.29 29.39 -12.22
CA ARG A 141 -12.02 29.82 -10.84
C ARG A 141 -13.01 29.12 -9.90
N THR A 142 -12.54 28.15 -9.12
CA THR A 142 -13.33 27.61 -8.00
C THR A 142 -13.27 28.62 -6.86
N THR A 143 -14.36 29.36 -6.70
CA THR A 143 -14.66 30.18 -5.54
C THR A 143 -14.61 29.32 -4.28
N SER A 144 -13.75 29.70 -3.35
CA SER A 144 -13.63 29.11 -2.02
C SER A 144 -14.92 29.39 -1.23
N PRO A 145 -15.61 28.38 -0.68
CA PRO A 145 -16.70 28.63 0.25
C PRO A 145 -16.13 29.12 1.58
N GLY A 146 -16.75 30.19 2.10
CA GLY A 146 -16.37 30.89 3.31
C GLY A 146 -16.28 29.98 4.54
N VAL A 147 -15.22 30.21 5.31
CA VAL A 147 -15.08 29.83 6.71
C VAL A 147 -16.07 30.68 7.51
N ALA A 148 -17.23 30.11 7.83
CA ALA A 148 -18.14 30.64 8.83
C ALA A 148 -18.05 29.78 10.10
N ASP A 149 -17.89 30.47 11.22
CA ASP A 149 -18.28 30.08 12.57
C ASP A 149 -17.59 28.88 13.25
N GLU A 150 -16.33 29.12 13.59
CA GLU A 150 -15.66 28.56 14.77
C GLU A 150 -16.20 29.23 16.04
N GLN A 151 -17.40 28.86 16.51
CA GLN A 151 -17.80 29.21 17.87
C GLN A 151 -18.81 28.23 18.48
N LYS A 152 -18.40 27.67 19.62
CA LYS A 152 -19.27 27.36 20.78
C LYS A 152 -19.95 25.99 20.82
N ARG A 153 -19.19 24.93 21.12
CA ARG A 153 -19.70 23.80 21.95
C ARG A 153 -18.63 23.30 22.92
N ARG A 154 -18.76 23.70 24.19
CA ARG A 154 -18.07 23.06 25.32
C ARG A 154 -18.69 21.67 25.54
N PRO A 155 -17.92 20.58 25.70
CA PRO A 155 -18.48 19.35 26.25
C PRO A 155 -18.59 19.49 27.77
N VAL A 156 -19.81 19.33 28.27
CA VAL A 156 -20.10 19.07 29.68
C VAL A 156 -19.59 17.67 29.98
N GLY A 157 -18.60 17.55 30.87
CA GLY A 157 -18.05 16.25 31.27
C GLY A 157 -19.07 15.43 32.08
N PRO A 158 -19.06 14.09 31.97
CA PRO A 158 -19.94 13.26 32.79
C PRO A 158 -19.46 13.25 34.24
N SER A 159 -20.35 13.64 35.15
CA SER A 159 -20.24 13.42 36.58
C SER A 159 -20.23 11.92 36.87
N LEU A 160 -19.10 11.38 37.35
CA LEU A 160 -19.03 10.03 37.89
C LEU A 160 -19.65 10.00 39.30
N PRO A 161 -20.50 9.00 39.63
CA PRO A 161 -20.98 8.82 40.99
C PRO A 161 -19.88 8.22 41.88
N PRO A 162 -19.78 8.63 43.16
CA PRO A 162 -18.87 8.02 44.12
C PRO A 162 -19.46 6.73 44.70
N GLY A 163 -18.63 5.70 44.78
CA GLY A 163 -18.79 4.66 45.80
C GLY A 163 -19.25 3.29 45.32
N MET A 164 -18.28 2.41 45.07
CA MET A 164 -18.41 0.99 45.42
C MET A 164 -17.11 0.53 46.06
N ALA A 165 -17.12 0.48 47.39
CA ALA A 165 -16.08 -0.16 48.18
C ALA A 165 -16.25 -1.68 48.05
N PHE A 166 -15.28 -2.34 47.41
CA PHE A 166 -15.17 -3.79 47.42
C PHE A 166 -14.54 -4.25 48.74
N ARG A 167 -15.30 -5.00 49.54
CA ARG A 167 -14.77 -5.81 50.65
C ARG A 167 -14.35 -7.17 50.09
N PHE A 168 -13.13 -7.58 50.39
CA PHE A 168 -12.68 -8.97 50.28
C PHE A 168 -12.83 -9.62 51.66
N ASP A 169 -13.49 -10.77 51.69
CA ASP A 169 -13.34 -11.80 52.74
C ASP A 169 -12.26 -12.79 52.30
#